data_AF-A0ABD2L7R8-F1
#
_entry.id   AF-A0ABD2L7R8-F1
#
_cell.length_a   1.000
_cell.length_b   1.000
_cell.length_c   1.000
_cell.angle_alpha   90.00
_cell.angle_beta   90.00
_cell.angle_gamma   90.00
#
_symmetry.space_group_name_H-M   'P 1'
#
loop_
_entity.id
_entity.type
_entity.pdbx_description
1 polymer ?
#
loop_
_entity_poly.entity_id
_entity_poly.type
_entity_poly.pdbx_seq_one_letter_code
_entity_poly.pdbx_strand_id
1 'polypeptide(L)'
;MLTINTTLTDSEDFFLFLGGAVELLINFVGIPLSIANLILMARTSVIHPNMKAILMYQSISILTRGICRFIICLFKFIFWDPISAENMSFLPELATLYFFGVYSRHFVPHVLIIERILATLFARAYERCRGCLFTLLWSPIAFAISIYIAFTTEPQKARPLANLVTIFVELVAGTIEFAIFIKLSVIGLMIELFIITCHPFLKRDLCQILHHFGTIVANFCRRIFPNNHRISDQNTTGTAFAAPAPTVVGIAQIDLISGKALTSKSKTEEHFATLKKAWQNQQK
;
A
#
# COMPACT_ATOMS: atom_id res chain seq x y z
N MET A 1 -54.78 -14.35 -7.42
CA MET A 1 -53.48 -15.04 -7.37
C MET A 1 -52.46 -14.26 -8.22
N LEU A 2 -52.23 -12.97 -7.89
CA LEU A 2 -51.42 -12.05 -8.72
C LEU A 2 -50.63 -11.00 -7.90
N THR A 3 -50.64 -11.11 -6.57
CA THR A 3 -50.06 -10.12 -5.66
C THR A 3 -48.66 -10.48 -5.15
N ILE A 4 -48.11 -11.64 -5.52
CA ILE A 4 -46.81 -12.12 -5.01
C ILE A 4 -45.63 -11.59 -5.85
N ASN A 5 -45.84 -11.21 -7.11
CA ASN A 5 -44.74 -10.77 -7.98
C ASN A 5 -44.26 -9.34 -7.71
N THR A 6 -45.09 -8.45 -7.16
CA THR A 6 -44.72 -7.04 -6.96
C THR A 6 -43.78 -6.83 -5.77
N THR A 7 -43.90 -7.63 -4.72
CA THR A 7 -43.03 -7.49 -3.53
C THR A 7 -41.61 -8.01 -3.77
N LEU A 8 -41.43 -8.92 -4.73
CA LEU A 8 -40.13 -9.50 -5.04
C LEU A 8 -39.25 -8.48 -5.79
N THR A 9 -39.82 -7.80 -6.79
CA THR A 9 -39.13 -6.79 -7.60
C THR A 9 -38.66 -5.59 -6.75
N ASP A 10 -39.50 -5.13 -5.82
CA ASP A 10 -39.15 -4.01 -4.93
C ASP A 10 -37.94 -4.32 -4.03
N SER A 11 -37.80 -5.59 -3.62
CA SER A 11 -36.68 -6.03 -2.81
C SER A 11 -35.37 -6.12 -3.60
N GLU A 12 -35.43 -6.62 -4.85
CA GLU A 12 -34.26 -6.72 -5.73
C GLU A 12 -33.73 -5.33 -6.09
N ASP A 13 -34.61 -4.40 -6.44
CA ASP A 13 -34.25 -3.02 -6.75
C ASP A 13 -33.59 -2.32 -5.54
N PHE A 14 -34.10 -2.57 -4.33
CA PHE A 14 -33.49 -2.05 -3.11
C PHE A 14 -32.07 -2.59 -2.89
N PHE A 15 -31.84 -3.90 -3.08
CA PHE A 15 -30.51 -4.48 -2.94
C PHE A 15 -29.53 -3.98 -4.01
N LEU A 16 -29.99 -3.82 -5.26
CA LEU A 16 -29.18 -3.24 -6.34
C LEU A 16 -28.78 -1.80 -6.03
N PHE A 17 -29.73 -1.00 -5.54
CA PHE A 17 -29.48 0.36 -5.09
C PHE A 17 -28.46 0.41 -3.95
N LEU A 18 -28.67 -0.41 -2.90
CA LEU A 18 -27.78 -0.46 -1.75
C LEU A 18 -26.36 -0.91 -2.15
N GLY A 19 -26.25 -1.92 -3.01
CA GLY A 19 -24.97 -2.39 -3.54
C GLY A 19 -24.25 -1.29 -4.33
N GLY A 20 -24.95 -0.59 -5.21
CA GLY A 20 -24.42 0.55 -5.96
C GLY A 20 -23.95 1.69 -5.06
N ALA A 21 -24.73 2.03 -4.02
CA ALA A 21 -24.38 3.07 -3.06
C ALA A 21 -23.13 2.71 -2.23
N VAL A 22 -23.05 1.47 -1.74
CA VAL A 22 -21.87 0.97 -1.01
C VAL A 22 -20.64 0.97 -1.91
N GLU A 23 -20.77 0.52 -3.16
CA GLU A 23 -19.67 0.52 -4.11
C GLU A 23 -19.19 1.95 -4.43
N LEU A 24 -20.11 2.89 -4.64
CA LEU A 24 -19.78 4.29 -4.87
C LEU A 24 -19.03 4.89 -3.67
N LEU A 25 -19.48 4.60 -2.45
CA LEU A 25 -18.84 5.05 -1.21
C LEU A 25 -17.41 4.49 -1.07
N ILE A 26 -17.22 3.20 -1.34
CA ILE A 26 -15.90 2.55 -1.29
C ILE A 26 -14.94 3.23 -2.29
N ASN A 27 -15.39 3.48 -3.52
CA ASN A 27 -14.55 4.13 -4.53
C ASN A 27 -14.28 5.61 -4.19
N PHE A 28 -15.28 6.32 -3.64
CA PHE A 28 -15.13 7.69 -3.18
C PHE A 28 -14.07 7.84 -2.09
N VAL A 29 -14.03 6.93 -1.12
CA VAL A 29 -12.99 6.90 -0.07
C VAL A 29 -11.66 6.37 -0.61
N GLY A 30 -11.68 5.46 -1.58
CA GLY A 30 -10.49 4.87 -2.19
C GLY A 30 -9.64 5.87 -2.97
N ILE A 31 -10.26 6.81 -3.69
CA ILE A 31 -9.56 7.83 -4.49
C ILE A 31 -8.59 8.68 -3.63
N PRO A 32 -9.03 9.39 -2.57
CA PRO A 32 -8.13 10.21 -1.76
C PRO A 32 -7.04 9.38 -1.06
N LEU A 33 -7.33 8.14 -0.66
CA LEU A 33 -6.31 7.22 -0.13
C LEU A 33 -5.23 6.89 -1.17
N SER A 34 -5.63 6.62 -2.41
CA SER A 34 -4.68 6.33 -3.50
C SER A 34 -3.85 7.57 -3.89
N ILE A 35 -4.45 8.77 -3.85
CA ILE A 35 -3.72 10.04 -4.06
C ILE A 35 -2.70 10.26 -2.92
N ALA A 36 -3.10 10.06 -1.66
CA ALA A 36 -2.21 10.18 -0.52
C ALA A 36 -1.03 9.20 -0.63
N ASN A 37 -1.29 7.96 -1.05
CA ASN A 37 -0.25 6.96 -1.30
C ASN A 37 0.70 7.39 -2.44
N LEU A 38 0.17 7.91 -3.54
CA LEU A 38 0.98 8.42 -4.66
C LEU A 38 1.88 9.58 -4.21
N ILE A 39 1.36 10.52 -3.43
CA ILE A 39 2.12 11.65 -2.88
C ILE A 39 3.22 11.14 -1.93
N LEU A 40 2.90 10.20 -1.04
CA LEU A 40 3.85 9.62 -0.10
C LEU A 40 5.00 8.91 -0.84
N MET A 41 4.68 8.13 -1.87
CA MET A 41 5.69 7.47 -2.71
C MET A 41 6.54 8.48 -3.49
N ALA A 42 5.92 9.54 -4.03
CA ALA A 42 6.65 10.60 -4.73
C ALA A 42 7.62 11.36 -3.81
N ARG A 43 7.24 11.60 -2.56
CA ARG A 43 8.05 12.33 -1.57
C ARG A 43 9.15 11.50 -0.92
N THR A 44 9.00 10.18 -0.87
CA THR A 44 9.99 9.30 -0.24
C THR A 44 11.27 9.28 -1.09
N SER A 45 12.39 9.71 -0.49
CA SER A 45 13.73 9.72 -1.11
C SER A 45 14.57 8.49 -0.75
N VAL A 46 14.12 7.68 0.21
CA VAL A 46 14.87 6.54 0.75
C VAL A 46 14.84 5.32 -0.20
N ILE A 47 13.83 5.22 -1.06
CA ILE A 47 13.60 4.05 -1.92
C ILE A 47 14.46 4.14 -3.18
N HIS A 48 15.05 3.01 -3.60
CA HIS A 48 15.80 2.91 -4.86
C HIS A 48 14.97 3.42 -6.05
N PRO A 49 15.52 4.22 -6.98
CA PRO A 49 14.76 4.85 -8.06
C PRO A 49 13.94 3.87 -8.91
N ASN A 50 14.43 2.65 -9.14
CA ASN A 50 13.71 1.62 -9.91
C ASN A 50 12.45 1.15 -9.18
N MET A 51 12.60 0.74 -7.93
CA MET A 51 11.49 0.32 -7.07
C MET A 51 10.50 1.48 -6.87
N LYS A 52 11.00 2.71 -6.68
CA LYS A 52 10.16 3.91 -6.60
C LYS A 52 9.32 4.12 -7.86
N ALA A 53 9.92 3.98 -9.04
CA ALA A 53 9.21 4.14 -10.29
C ALA A 53 8.13 3.05 -10.49
N ILE A 54 8.41 1.80 -10.12
CA ILE A 54 7.42 0.71 -10.17
C ILE A 54 6.25 0.99 -9.21
N LEU A 55 6.53 1.42 -7.98
CA LEU A 55 5.50 1.76 -6.98
C LEU A 55 4.67 2.99 -7.37
N MET A 56 5.30 3.99 -8.01
CA MET A 56 4.58 5.13 -8.58
C MET A 56 3.65 4.68 -9.71
N TYR A 57 4.13 3.83 -10.64
CA TYR A 57 3.30 3.25 -11.69
C TYR A 57 2.12 2.47 -11.10
N GLN A 58 2.36 1.62 -10.11
CA GLN A 58 1.31 0.89 -9.39
C GLN A 58 0.24 1.82 -8.82
N SER A 59 0.69 2.89 -8.16
CA SER A 59 -0.20 3.85 -7.52
C SER A 59 -1.04 4.61 -8.55
N ILE A 60 -0.45 4.97 -9.70
CA ILE A 60 -1.17 5.57 -10.83
C ILE A 60 -2.21 4.59 -11.38
N SER A 61 -1.87 3.33 -11.63
CA SER A 61 -2.83 2.33 -12.11
C SER A 61 -4.00 2.12 -11.14
N ILE A 62 -3.74 2.09 -9.84
CA ILE A 62 -4.78 1.98 -8.81
C ILE A 62 -5.69 3.22 -8.81
N LEU A 63 -5.11 4.41 -8.92
CA LEU A 63 -5.85 5.67 -9.00
C LEU A 63 -6.72 5.73 -10.25
N THR A 64 -6.16 5.41 -11.42
CA THR A 64 -6.89 5.35 -12.70
C THR A 64 -8.07 4.40 -12.60
N ARG A 65 -7.86 3.17 -12.10
CA ARG A 65 -8.95 2.20 -11.89
C ARG A 65 -10.03 2.74 -10.95
N GLY A 66 -9.63 3.37 -9.84
CA GLY A 66 -10.55 3.95 -8.86
C GLY A 66 -11.42 5.07 -9.45
N ILE A 67 -10.80 5.98 -10.21
CA ILE A 67 -11.50 7.06 -10.91
C ILE A 67 -12.48 6.49 -11.94
N CYS A 68 -12.03 5.56 -12.81
CA CYS A 68 -12.91 4.96 -13.81
C CYS A 68 -14.09 4.22 -13.17
N ARG A 69 -13.84 3.43 -12.11
CA ARG A 69 -14.92 2.71 -11.41
C ARG A 69 -15.89 3.67 -10.74
N PHE A 70 -15.40 4.74 -10.12
CA PHE A 70 -16.25 5.79 -9.54
C PHE A 70 -17.16 6.42 -10.59
N ILE A 71 -16.61 6.78 -11.76
CA ILE A 71 -17.41 7.36 -12.87
C ILE A 71 -18.47 6.36 -13.37
N ILE A 72 -18.11 5.09 -13.54
CA ILE A 72 -19.07 4.03 -13.95
C ILE A 72 -20.20 3.89 -12.92
N CYS A 73 -19.87 3.83 -11.63
CA CYS A 73 -20.87 3.74 -10.56
C CYS A 73 -21.74 5.00 -10.48
N LEU A 74 -21.17 6.18 -10.75
CA LEU A 74 -21.94 7.43 -10.83
C LEU A 74 -22.95 7.39 -11.97
N PHE A 75 -22.57 6.88 -13.15
CA PHE A 75 -23.51 6.70 -14.26
C PHE A 75 -24.58 5.64 -13.99
N LYS A 76 -24.23 4.51 -13.35
CA LYS A 76 -25.20 3.51 -12.87
C LYS A 76 -26.29 4.18 -12.00
N PHE A 77 -25.89 5.12 -11.15
CA PHE A 77 -26.80 5.84 -10.26
C PHE A 77 -27.65 6.90 -10.97
N ILE A 78 -27.04 7.66 -11.91
CA ILE A 78 -27.73 8.73 -12.65
C ILE A 78 -28.80 8.18 -13.59
N PHE A 79 -28.49 7.10 -14.32
CA PHE A 79 -29.40 6.56 -15.34
C PHE A 79 -30.41 5.55 -14.80
N TRP A 80 -30.26 5.12 -13.54
CA TRP A 80 -31.09 4.07 -12.94
C TRP A 80 -31.16 2.79 -13.79
N ASP A 81 -30.11 2.52 -14.58
CA ASP A 81 -29.99 1.33 -15.42
C ASP A 81 -28.69 0.61 -15.09
N PRO A 82 -28.71 -0.31 -14.10
CA PRO A 82 -27.50 -0.99 -13.65
C PRO A 82 -26.91 -1.89 -14.73
N ILE A 83 -27.74 -2.45 -15.62
CA ILE A 83 -27.34 -3.42 -16.64
C ILE A 83 -26.63 -2.70 -17.80
N SER A 84 -27.23 -1.63 -18.33
CA SER A 84 -26.62 -0.91 -19.46
C SER A 84 -25.33 -0.18 -19.06
N ALA A 85 -25.26 0.34 -17.84
CA ALA A 85 -24.05 1.00 -17.36
C ALA A 85 -22.92 0.01 -17.01
N GLU A 86 -23.25 -1.25 -16.67
CA GLU A 86 -22.24 -2.32 -16.52
C GLU A 86 -21.67 -2.78 -17.85
N ASN A 87 -22.50 -2.82 -18.90
CA ASN A 87 -22.06 -3.15 -20.26
C ASN A 87 -21.18 -2.07 -20.90
N MET A 88 -20.97 -0.94 -20.21
CA MET A 88 -20.13 0.20 -20.61
C MET A 88 -20.40 0.71 -22.04
N SER A 89 -21.58 0.43 -22.60
CA SER A 89 -21.94 0.75 -23.97
C SER A 89 -21.94 2.25 -24.24
N PHE A 90 -22.11 3.06 -23.19
CA PHE A 90 -22.13 4.52 -23.29
C PHE A 90 -20.74 5.15 -23.42
N LEU A 91 -19.68 4.49 -22.94
CA LEU A 91 -18.31 5.05 -22.88
C LEU A 91 -17.24 3.94 -23.05
N PRO A 92 -17.06 3.42 -24.27
CA PRO A 92 -16.08 2.35 -24.55
C PRO A 92 -14.64 2.75 -24.24
N GLU A 93 -14.30 4.04 -24.34
CA GLU A 93 -12.99 4.57 -23.97
C GLU A 93 -12.74 4.46 -22.46
N LEU A 94 -13.77 4.72 -21.65
CA LEU A 94 -13.70 4.59 -20.19
C LEU A 94 -13.55 3.12 -19.79
N ALA A 95 -14.20 2.20 -20.51
CA ALA A 95 -14.03 0.76 -20.33
C ALA A 95 -12.59 0.33 -20.57
N THR A 96 -12.00 0.78 -21.68
CA THR A 96 -10.61 0.48 -22.03
C THR A 96 -9.64 0.98 -20.94
N LEU A 97 -9.85 2.20 -20.46
CA LEU A 97 -9.03 2.79 -19.40
C LEU A 97 -9.19 2.07 -18.04
N TYR A 98 -10.42 1.62 -17.74
CA TYR A 98 -10.69 0.80 -16.56
C TYR A 98 -9.95 -0.54 -16.63
N PHE A 99 -10.09 -1.27 -17.74
CA PHE A 99 -9.40 -2.55 -17.94
C PHE A 99 -7.89 -2.38 -17.93
N PHE A 100 -7.35 -1.32 -18.54
CA PHE A 100 -5.94 -0.97 -18.44
C PHE A 100 -5.48 -0.87 -16.98
N GLY A 101 -6.24 -0.16 -16.13
CA GLY A 101 -5.93 -0.04 -14.70
C GLY A 101 -6.01 -1.38 -13.94
N VAL A 102 -6.95 -2.25 -14.31
CA VAL A 102 -7.09 -3.60 -13.74
C VAL A 102 -5.89 -4.48 -14.12
N TYR A 103 -5.58 -4.60 -15.42
CA TYR A 103 -4.48 -5.45 -15.89
C TYR A 103 -3.11 -4.95 -15.44
N SER A 104 -2.89 -3.63 -15.46
CA SER A 104 -1.65 -3.04 -14.94
C SER A 104 -1.45 -3.40 -13.46
N ARG A 105 -2.51 -3.42 -12.65
CA ARG A 105 -2.43 -3.82 -11.24
C ARG A 105 -2.04 -5.28 -11.07
N HIS A 106 -2.48 -6.17 -11.95
CA HIS A 106 -2.07 -7.58 -11.92
C HIS A 106 -0.62 -7.76 -12.34
N PHE A 107 -0.15 -7.01 -13.34
CA PHE A 107 1.21 -7.14 -13.86
C PHE A 107 2.29 -6.63 -12.90
N VAL A 108 2.02 -5.53 -12.19
CA VAL A 108 3.03 -4.86 -11.34
C VAL A 108 3.63 -5.74 -10.24
N PRO A 109 2.86 -6.55 -9.48
CA PRO A 109 3.41 -7.51 -8.52
C PRO A 109 4.46 -8.43 -9.13
N HIS A 110 4.24 -8.97 -10.34
CA HIS A 110 5.22 -9.85 -11.00
C HIS A 110 6.52 -9.11 -11.29
N VAL A 111 6.42 -7.88 -11.76
CA VAL A 111 7.57 -7.02 -12.01
C VAL A 111 8.34 -6.72 -10.72
N LEU A 112 7.64 -6.45 -9.61
CA LEU A 112 8.27 -6.23 -8.31
C LEU A 112 9.02 -7.48 -7.82
N ILE A 113 8.46 -8.67 -8.03
CA ILE A 113 9.14 -9.92 -7.69
C ILE A 113 10.41 -10.09 -8.52
N ILE A 114 10.33 -9.89 -9.84
CA ILE A 114 11.48 -9.98 -10.75
C ILE A 114 12.55 -8.96 -10.34
N GLU A 115 12.15 -7.73 -10.04
CA GLU A 115 13.06 -6.67 -9.59
C GLU A 115 13.77 -7.04 -8.28
N ARG A 116 13.04 -7.60 -7.30
CA ARG A 116 13.64 -8.10 -6.06
C ARG A 116 14.58 -9.28 -6.28
N ILE A 117 14.23 -10.21 -7.18
CA ILE A 117 15.12 -11.33 -7.54
C ILE A 117 16.40 -10.79 -8.21
N LEU A 118 16.29 -9.81 -9.10
CA LEU A 118 17.46 -9.19 -9.72
C LEU A 118 18.32 -8.44 -8.69
N ALA A 119 17.70 -7.71 -7.77
CA ALA A 119 18.41 -6.99 -6.71
C ALA A 119 19.15 -7.96 -5.77
N THR A 120 18.57 -9.13 -5.47
CA THR A 120 19.19 -10.14 -4.61
C THR A 120 20.30 -10.92 -5.31
N LEU A 121 20.09 -11.37 -6.55
CA LEU A 121 21.09 -12.13 -7.30
C LEU A 121 22.27 -11.28 -7.76
N PHE A 122 22.02 -10.01 -8.11
CA PHE A 122 23.01 -9.12 -8.70
C PHE A 122 23.29 -7.89 -7.85
N ALA A 123 23.23 -7.99 -6.51
CA ALA A 123 23.34 -6.86 -5.58
C ALA A 123 24.46 -5.86 -5.94
N ARG A 124 25.67 -6.35 -6.25
CA ARG A 124 26.82 -5.49 -6.62
C ARG A 124 26.63 -4.74 -7.95
N ALA A 125 26.05 -5.39 -8.95
CA ALA A 125 25.78 -4.76 -10.24
C ALA A 125 24.56 -3.83 -10.16
N TYR A 126 23.56 -4.23 -9.36
CA TYR A 126 22.35 -3.47 -9.10
C TYR A 126 22.67 -2.13 -8.41
N GLU A 127 23.51 -2.12 -7.38
CA GLU A 127 23.96 -0.88 -6.73
C GLU A 127 24.73 0.05 -7.67
N ARG A 128 25.51 -0.53 -8.60
CA ARG A 128 26.30 0.23 -9.58
C ARG A 128 25.42 0.81 -10.69
N CYS A 129 24.35 0.12 -11.07
CA CYS A 129 23.38 0.56 -12.06
C CYS A 129 22.14 1.20 -11.40
N ARG A 130 22.29 2.43 -10.89
CA ARG A 130 21.17 3.26 -10.39
C ARG A 130 20.18 3.72 -11.48
N GLY A 131 20.35 3.29 -12.73
CA GLY A 131 19.51 3.73 -13.84
C GLY A 131 18.14 3.05 -13.86
N CYS A 132 17.12 3.81 -14.26
CA CYS A 132 15.74 3.35 -14.50
C CYS A 132 15.56 2.45 -15.74
N LEU A 133 16.62 1.79 -16.21
CA LEU A 133 16.61 0.99 -17.44
C LEU A 133 15.61 -0.17 -17.37
N PHE A 134 15.55 -0.86 -16.23
CA PHE A 134 14.58 -1.93 -16.01
C PHE A 134 13.15 -1.39 -16.17
N THR A 135 12.86 -0.27 -15.50
CA THR A 135 11.53 0.37 -15.55
C THR A 135 11.16 0.89 -16.92
N LEU A 136 12.13 1.46 -17.65
CA LEU A 136 11.96 1.89 -19.03
C LEU A 136 11.66 0.73 -19.97
N LEU A 137 12.22 -0.46 -19.72
CA LEU A 137 12.02 -1.62 -20.59
C LEU A 137 10.68 -2.31 -20.34
N TRP A 138 10.30 -2.52 -19.07
CA TRP A 138 9.09 -3.30 -18.77
C TRP A 138 7.80 -2.48 -18.90
N SER A 139 7.82 -1.17 -18.61
CA SER A 139 6.60 -0.34 -18.62
C SER A 139 5.91 -0.30 -19.98
N PRO A 140 6.61 -0.15 -21.13
CA PRO A 140 5.98 -0.23 -22.45
C PRO A 140 5.42 -1.62 -22.76
N ILE A 141 6.09 -2.68 -22.31
CA ILE A 141 5.63 -4.07 -22.50
C ILE A 141 4.34 -4.31 -21.72
N ALA A 142 4.31 -3.94 -20.44
CA ALA A 142 3.11 -4.03 -19.61
C ALA A 142 1.96 -3.20 -20.16
N PHE A 143 2.27 -2.00 -20.66
CA PHE A 143 1.31 -1.12 -21.30
C PHE A 143 0.73 -1.76 -22.58
N ALA A 144 1.58 -2.28 -23.46
CA ALA A 144 1.17 -2.94 -24.69
C ALA A 144 0.33 -4.21 -24.41
N ILE A 145 0.73 -5.05 -23.46
CA ILE A 145 -0.02 -6.24 -23.05
C ILE A 145 -1.38 -5.84 -22.47
N SER A 146 -1.42 -4.85 -21.57
CA SER A 146 -2.67 -4.39 -20.96
C SER A 146 -3.64 -3.83 -22.00
N ILE A 147 -3.14 -3.10 -23.00
CA ILE A 147 -3.92 -2.60 -24.13
C ILE A 147 -4.39 -3.74 -25.03
N TYR A 148 -3.50 -4.67 -25.37
CA TYR A 148 -3.84 -5.82 -26.19
C TYR A 148 -4.97 -6.62 -25.55
N ILE A 149 -4.85 -6.94 -24.26
CA ILE A 149 -5.88 -7.67 -23.52
C ILE A 149 -7.18 -6.86 -23.50
N ALA A 150 -7.13 -5.56 -23.18
CA ALA A 150 -8.31 -4.70 -23.16
C ALA A 150 -9.07 -4.70 -24.50
N PHE A 151 -8.35 -4.70 -25.63
CA PHE A 151 -8.96 -4.81 -26.97
C PHE A 151 -9.47 -6.21 -27.30
N THR A 152 -8.80 -7.27 -26.85
CA THR A 152 -9.24 -8.65 -27.13
C THR A 152 -10.42 -9.11 -26.27
N THR A 153 -10.64 -8.50 -25.10
CA THR A 153 -11.71 -8.86 -24.16
C THR A 153 -13.06 -8.22 -24.54
N GLU A 154 -13.17 -7.58 -25.71
CA GLU A 154 -14.40 -6.91 -26.14
C GLU A 154 -15.58 -7.92 -26.22
N PRO A 155 -16.65 -7.73 -25.42
CA PRO A 155 -17.61 -8.78 -25.08
C PRO A 155 -18.55 -9.22 -26.23
N GLN A 156 -18.54 -8.55 -27.37
CA GLN A 156 -19.55 -8.77 -28.42
C GLN A 156 -19.20 -9.84 -29.48
N LYS A 157 -17.97 -10.39 -29.50
CA LYS A 157 -17.58 -11.40 -30.52
C LYS A 157 -16.97 -12.69 -29.99
N ALA A 158 -16.68 -12.79 -28.70
CA ALA A 158 -16.10 -14.00 -28.16
C ALA A 158 -17.18 -15.08 -27.95
N ARG A 159 -16.98 -16.26 -28.56
CA ARG A 159 -17.84 -17.43 -28.33
C ARG A 159 -17.87 -17.71 -26.82
N PRO A 160 -19.03 -18.00 -26.20
CA PRO A 160 -19.16 -18.17 -24.75
C PRO A 160 -18.21 -19.25 -24.19
N LEU A 161 -17.90 -20.26 -25.01
CA LEU A 161 -16.97 -21.35 -24.68
C LEU A 161 -15.50 -20.89 -24.68
N ALA A 162 -15.12 -19.99 -25.59
CA ALA A 162 -13.76 -19.44 -25.63
C ALA A 162 -13.52 -18.56 -24.39
N ASN A 163 -14.47 -17.69 -24.02
CA ASN A 163 -14.35 -16.89 -22.80
C ASN A 163 -14.28 -17.75 -21.53
N LEU A 164 -15.07 -18.82 -21.44
CA LEU A 164 -15.00 -19.74 -20.31
C LEU A 164 -13.61 -20.39 -20.19
N VAL A 165 -13.04 -20.84 -21.31
CA VAL A 165 -11.70 -21.44 -21.35
C VAL A 165 -10.64 -20.40 -20.99
N THR A 166 -10.72 -19.18 -21.53
CA THR A 166 -9.78 -18.11 -21.19
C THR A 166 -9.84 -17.75 -19.71
N ILE A 167 -11.05 -17.58 -19.15
CA ILE A 167 -11.26 -17.32 -17.71
C ILE A 167 -10.70 -18.46 -16.86
N PHE A 168 -10.91 -19.71 -17.27
CA PHE A 168 -10.37 -20.87 -16.55
C PHE A 168 -8.84 -20.94 -16.62
N VAL A 169 -8.26 -20.68 -17.78
CA VAL A 169 -6.80 -20.62 -17.95
C VAL A 169 -6.20 -19.48 -17.15
N GLU A 170 -6.82 -18.30 -17.15
CA GLU A 170 -6.41 -17.15 -16.33
C GLU A 170 -6.54 -17.45 -14.83
N LEU A 171 -7.60 -18.15 -14.40
CA LEU A 171 -7.77 -18.58 -13.02
C LEU A 171 -6.68 -19.56 -12.60
N VAL A 172 -6.39 -20.57 -13.42
CA VAL A 172 -5.34 -21.55 -13.14
C VAL A 172 -3.96 -20.90 -13.13
N ALA A 173 -3.66 -20.08 -14.14
CA ALA A 173 -2.41 -19.31 -14.22
C ALA A 173 -2.26 -18.39 -12.99
N GLY A 174 -3.31 -17.63 -12.66
CA GLY A 174 -3.33 -16.76 -11.48
C GLY A 174 -3.17 -17.52 -10.17
N THR A 175 -3.73 -18.74 -10.06
CA THR A 175 -3.57 -19.59 -8.86
C THR A 175 -2.13 -20.12 -8.73
N ILE A 176 -1.53 -20.54 -9.84
CA ILE A 176 -0.12 -20.97 -9.89
C ILE A 176 0.80 -19.81 -9.53
N GLU A 177 0.59 -18.65 -10.14
CA GLU A 177 1.35 -17.44 -9.85
C GLU A 177 1.20 -17.01 -8.39
N PHE A 178 -0.02 -17.06 -7.83
CA PHE A 178 -0.27 -16.76 -6.42
C PHE A 178 0.47 -17.73 -5.50
N ALA A 179 0.47 -19.03 -5.82
CA ALA A 179 1.20 -20.03 -5.05
C ALA A 179 2.73 -19.82 -5.11
N ILE A 180 3.28 -19.47 -6.28
CA ILE A 180 4.69 -19.11 -6.46
C ILE A 180 5.01 -17.83 -5.68
N PHE A 181 4.13 -16.83 -5.73
CA PHE A 181 4.29 -15.58 -4.99
C PHE A 181 4.31 -15.78 -3.48
N ILE A 182 3.40 -16.60 -2.94
CA ILE A 182 3.41 -16.97 -1.51
C ILE A 182 4.74 -17.62 -1.16
N LYS A 183 5.21 -18.60 -1.94
CA LYS A 183 6.50 -19.26 -1.68
C LYS A 183 7.67 -18.27 -1.68
N LEU A 184 7.76 -17.42 -2.70
CA LEU A 184 8.83 -16.42 -2.82
C LEU A 184 8.76 -15.38 -1.71
N SER A 185 7.55 -14.97 -1.31
CA SER A 185 7.34 -14.03 -0.21
C SER A 185 7.73 -14.63 1.14
N VAL A 186 7.41 -15.90 1.40
CA VAL A 186 7.84 -16.61 2.61
C VAL A 186 9.37 -16.76 2.63
N ILE A 187 9.99 -17.11 1.51
CA ILE A 187 11.46 -17.20 1.41
C ILE A 187 12.11 -15.83 1.62
N GLY A 188 11.60 -14.78 0.98
CA GLY A 188 12.08 -13.41 1.16
C GLY A 188 11.98 -12.95 2.60
N LEU A 189 10.82 -13.22 3.25
CA LEU A 189 10.60 -12.92 4.66
C LEU A 189 11.56 -13.71 5.56
N MET A 190 11.84 -14.98 5.26
CA MET A 190 12.82 -15.79 5.99
C MET A 190 14.23 -15.21 5.87
N ILE A 191 14.62 -14.75 4.68
CA ILE A 191 15.93 -14.12 4.45
C ILE A 191 16.02 -12.79 5.20
N GLU A 192 15.00 -11.93 5.13
CA GLU A 192 14.96 -10.68 5.88
C GLU A 192 15.00 -10.91 7.39
N LEU A 193 14.21 -11.86 7.91
CA LEU A 193 14.26 -12.29 9.31
C LEU A 193 15.66 -12.77 9.68
N PHE A 194 16.29 -13.59 8.83
CA PHE A 194 17.65 -14.08 9.08
C PHE A 194 18.66 -12.92 9.17
N ILE A 195 18.62 -11.98 8.22
CA ILE A 195 19.50 -10.79 8.22
C ILE A 195 19.28 -9.95 9.48
N ILE A 196 18.03 -9.68 9.85
CA ILE A 196 17.68 -8.92 11.05
C ILE A 196 18.17 -9.64 12.32
N THR A 197 18.02 -10.96 12.38
CA THR A 197 18.40 -11.77 13.55
C THR A 197 19.91 -11.85 13.70
N CYS A 198 20.64 -11.91 12.57
CA CYS A 198 22.10 -11.98 12.54
C CYS A 198 22.78 -10.61 12.70
N HIS A 199 22.09 -9.49 12.45
CA HIS A 199 22.68 -8.15 12.54
C HIS A 199 22.34 -7.45 13.86
N PRO A 200 23.29 -7.34 14.82
CA PRO A 200 23.01 -6.89 16.19
C PRO A 200 22.46 -5.46 16.28
N PHE A 201 22.83 -4.57 15.37
CA PHE A 201 22.29 -3.20 15.33
C PHE A 201 20.84 -3.14 14.84
N LEU A 202 20.47 -3.96 13.84
CA LEU A 202 19.11 -4.00 13.28
C LEU A 202 18.13 -4.60 14.27
N LYS A 203 18.57 -5.61 15.04
CA LYS A 203 17.80 -6.19 16.14
C LYS A 203 17.39 -5.14 17.18
N ARG A 204 18.31 -4.24 17.55
CA ARG A 204 18.04 -3.18 18.53
C ARG A 204 16.99 -2.19 18.02
N ASP A 205 17.13 -1.75 16.78
CA ASP A 205 16.23 -0.76 16.18
C ASP A 205 14.84 -1.37 15.94
N LEU A 206 14.76 -2.64 15.52
CA LEU A 206 13.48 -3.35 15.37
C LEU A 206 12.75 -3.50 16.71
N CYS A 207 13.46 -3.79 17.80
CA CYS A 207 12.88 -3.84 19.14
C CYS A 207 12.29 -2.49 19.57
N GLN A 208 12.98 -1.38 19.28
CA GLN A 208 12.47 -0.04 19.57
C GLN A 208 11.21 0.27 18.74
N ILE A 209 11.22 -0.06 17.45
CA ILE A 209 10.07 0.15 16.57
C ILE A 209 8.87 -0.69 17.02
N LEU A 210 9.06 -1.97 17.32
CA LEU A 210 8.01 -2.86 17.83
C LEU A 210 7.42 -2.35 19.15
N HIS A 211 8.27 -1.89 20.07
CA HIS A 211 7.82 -1.29 21.32
C HIS A 211 6.96 -0.04 21.05
N HIS A 212 7.42 0.85 20.16
CA HIS A 212 6.70 2.07 19.82
C HIS A 212 5.36 1.78 19.13
N PHE A 213 5.34 0.82 18.21
CA PHE A 213 4.13 0.36 17.55
C PHE A 213 3.14 -0.26 18.54
N GLY A 214 3.61 -1.11 19.46
CA GLY A 214 2.80 -1.63 20.56
C GLY A 214 2.21 -0.53 21.43
N THR A 215 2.96 0.55 21.68
CA THR A 215 2.45 1.70 22.45
C THR A 215 1.36 2.45 21.70
N ILE A 216 1.54 2.65 20.38
CA ILE A 216 0.56 3.32 19.51
C ILE A 216 -0.73 2.50 19.43
N VAL A 217 -0.62 1.18 19.20
CA VAL A 217 -1.77 0.28 19.15
C VAL A 217 -2.50 0.26 20.48
N ALA A 218 -1.79 0.16 21.61
CA ALA A 218 -2.40 0.20 22.93
C ALA A 218 -3.15 1.53 23.20
N ASN A 219 -2.59 2.66 22.75
CA ASN A 219 -3.25 3.97 22.86
C ASN A 219 -4.46 4.09 21.92
N PHE A 220 -4.38 3.53 20.72
CA PHE A 220 -5.49 3.48 19.77
C PHE A 220 -6.64 2.61 20.31
N CYS A 221 -6.35 1.43 20.84
CA CYS A 221 -7.32 0.57 21.51
C CYS A 221 -7.96 1.27 22.71
N ARG A 222 -7.19 2.01 23.52
CA ARG A 222 -7.73 2.83 24.63
C ARG A 222 -8.67 3.95 24.16
N ARG A 223 -8.47 4.49 22.95
CA ARG A 223 -9.32 5.52 22.35
C ARG A 223 -10.61 4.94 21.75
N ILE A 224 -10.55 3.77 21.13
CA ILE A 224 -11.72 3.11 20.52
C ILE A 224 -12.59 2.44 21.58
N PHE A 225 -11.97 1.84 22.60
CA PHE A 225 -12.67 1.26 23.74
C PHE A 225 -12.34 2.10 24.99
N PRO A 226 -12.97 3.28 25.14
CA PRO A 226 -12.88 4.02 26.38
C PRO A 226 -13.49 3.12 27.47
N ASN A 227 -12.61 2.53 28.27
CA ASN A 227 -13.02 1.69 29.38
C ASN A 227 -13.79 2.61 30.34
N ASN A 228 -15.13 2.51 30.33
CA ASN A 228 -16.04 3.27 31.18
C ASN A 228 -15.98 2.80 32.64
N HIS A 229 -14.79 2.40 33.12
CA HIS A 229 -14.54 2.22 34.54
C HIS A 229 -14.30 3.59 35.15
N ARG A 230 -15.41 4.32 35.33
CA ARG A 230 -15.52 5.46 36.23
C ARG A 230 -15.33 4.93 37.66
N ILE A 231 -14.07 4.71 38.05
CA ILE A 231 -13.74 4.53 39.47
C ILE A 231 -14.02 5.87 40.13
N SER A 232 -15.01 5.84 41.02
CA SER A 232 -15.45 6.95 41.84
C SER A 232 -14.42 7.20 42.94
N ASP A 233 -13.33 7.90 42.63
CA ASP A 233 -12.44 8.45 43.65
C ASP A 233 -12.95 9.83 44.04
N GLN A 234 -13.94 9.83 44.95
CA GLN A 234 -14.20 10.97 45.80
C GLN A 234 -13.14 11.02 46.91
N ASN A 235 -12.70 12.25 47.20
CA ASN A 235 -11.93 12.69 48.37
C ASN A 235 -10.41 12.55 48.30
N THR A 236 -9.75 13.55 47.70
CA THR A 236 -8.70 14.27 48.44
C THR A 236 -8.55 15.71 47.92
N THR A 237 -9.12 16.66 48.65
CA THR A 237 -8.80 18.09 48.60
C THR A 237 -7.37 18.30 49.10
N GLY A 238 -6.52 18.91 48.28
CA GLY A 238 -5.16 19.26 48.69
C GLY A 238 -4.39 20.08 47.65
N THR A 239 -4.58 21.40 47.72
CA THR A 239 -3.63 22.48 47.36
C THR A 239 -2.97 22.50 45.97
N ALA A 240 -3.30 23.57 45.25
CA ALA A 240 -2.77 24.00 43.97
C ALA A 240 -1.24 24.14 43.93
N PHE A 241 -0.62 23.58 42.90
CA PHE A 241 0.60 24.11 42.29
C PHE A 241 0.43 24.13 40.78
N ALA A 242 0.64 25.31 40.20
CA ALA A 242 0.55 25.58 38.78
C ALA A 242 1.62 24.78 38.00
N ALA A 243 1.17 23.97 37.04
CA ALA A 243 2.05 23.29 36.10
C ALA A 243 2.33 24.20 34.89
N PRO A 244 3.60 24.39 34.47
CA PRO A 244 3.92 25.19 33.29
C PRO A 244 3.64 24.42 31.99
N ALA A 245 3.34 25.18 30.94
CA ALA A 245 2.95 24.71 29.61
C ALA A 245 3.99 23.74 28.97
N PRO A 246 3.55 22.79 28.13
CA PRO A 246 4.44 21.84 27.49
C PRO A 246 5.23 22.52 26.37
N THR A 247 6.51 22.80 26.66
CA THR A 247 7.49 23.23 25.66
C THR A 247 7.77 22.07 24.71
N VAL A 248 7.64 22.32 23.40
CA VAL A 248 7.91 21.34 22.33
C VAL A 248 9.35 20.84 22.45
N VAL A 249 9.51 19.61 22.94
CA VAL A 249 10.78 18.91 23.07
C VAL A 249 11.25 18.51 21.67
N GLY A 250 12.17 19.30 21.10
CA GLY A 250 13.01 18.84 20.01
C GLY A 250 13.79 17.61 20.48
N ILE A 251 13.77 16.53 19.68
CA ILE A 251 14.44 15.27 19.98
C ILE A 251 15.94 15.57 20.19
N ALA A 252 16.37 15.61 21.46
CA ALA A 252 17.78 15.76 21.80
C ALA A 252 18.51 14.48 21.37
N GLN A 253 19.53 14.61 20.52
CA GLN A 253 20.43 13.50 20.23
C GLN A 253 21.15 13.13 21.53
N ILE A 254 20.93 11.91 22.01
CA ILE A 254 21.60 11.37 23.19
C ILE A 254 22.87 10.67 22.70
N ASP A 255 24.01 11.06 23.26
CA ASP A 255 25.28 10.40 22.98
C ASP A 255 25.24 8.96 23.50
N LEU A 256 25.33 7.98 22.58
CA LEU A 256 25.12 6.55 22.88
C LEU A 256 26.13 5.96 23.85
N ILE A 257 27.30 6.60 24.00
CA ILE A 257 28.38 6.10 24.87
C ILE A 257 28.29 6.72 26.26
N SER A 258 27.93 8.00 26.37
CA SER A 258 27.89 8.70 27.67
C SER A 258 26.49 8.86 28.27
N GLY A 259 25.43 8.63 27.51
CA GLY A 259 24.03 8.81 27.93
C GLY A 259 23.63 10.27 28.16
N LYS A 260 24.48 11.24 27.83
CA LYS A 260 24.19 12.67 28.02
C LYS A 260 23.57 13.28 26.76
N ALA A 261 22.62 14.20 26.96
CA ALA A 261 21.99 14.95 25.88
C ALA A 261 23.00 15.92 25.22
N LEU A 262 23.18 15.82 23.90
CA LEU A 262 24.02 16.73 23.13
C LEU A 262 23.33 18.09 23.01
N THR A 263 23.65 19.01 23.92
CA THR A 263 23.06 20.35 23.98
C THR A 263 23.68 21.37 23.03
N SER A 264 24.53 20.96 22.08
CA SER A 264 25.22 21.89 21.20
C SER A 264 25.30 21.40 19.76
N LYS A 265 24.73 22.18 18.84
CA LYS A 265 24.84 22.04 17.38
C LYS A 265 26.27 22.26 16.85
N SER A 266 27.25 22.67 17.68
CA SER A 266 28.51 23.22 17.17
C SER A 266 29.69 22.24 17.03
N LYS A 267 29.55 20.94 17.35
CA LYS A 267 30.71 20.04 17.43
C LYS A 267 30.50 18.63 16.85
N THR A 268 29.80 18.52 15.72
CA THR A 268 29.64 17.24 15.02
C THR A 268 30.99 16.64 14.60
N GLU A 269 31.96 17.47 14.17
CA GLU A 269 33.28 17.02 13.74
C GLU A 269 34.12 16.43 14.89
N GLU A 270 34.07 17.02 16.09
CA GLU A 270 34.78 16.49 17.27
C GLU A 270 34.20 15.15 17.72
N HIS A 271 32.87 14.96 17.57
CA HIS A 271 32.23 13.68 17.88
C HIS A 271 32.66 12.57 16.91
N PHE A 272 32.72 12.87 15.61
CA PHE A 272 33.26 11.94 14.60
C PHE A 272 34.73 11.61 14.83
N ALA A 273 35.56 12.59 15.21
CA ALA A 273 36.97 12.35 15.54
C ALA A 273 37.12 11.42 16.77
N THR A 274 36.27 11.59 17.78
CA THR A 274 36.28 10.77 18.99
C THR A 274 35.84 9.33 18.71
N LEU A 275 34.78 9.14 17.92
CA LEU A 275 34.33 7.80 17.49
C LEU A 275 35.39 7.09 16.65
N LYS A 276 36.05 7.79 15.72
CA LYS A 276 37.12 7.23 14.90
C LYS A 276 38.29 6.73 15.76
N LYS A 277 38.66 7.50 16.79
CA LYS A 277 39.74 7.14 17.71
C LYS A 277 39.38 5.94 18.60
N ALA A 278 38.14 5.88 19.08
CA ALA A 278 37.64 4.74 19.85
C ALA A 278 37.65 3.43 19.04
N TRP A 279 37.24 3.50 17.76
CA TRP A 279 37.27 2.35 16.85
C TRP A 279 38.70 1.82 16.62
N GLN A 280 39.66 2.71 16.37
CA GLN A 280 41.06 2.32 16.15
C GLN A 280 41.70 1.65 17.37
N ASN A 281 41.28 2.04 18.58
CA ASN A 281 41.78 1.43 19.81
C ASN A 281 41.22 0.02 20.07
N GLN A 282 40.07 -0.35 19.50
CA GLN A 282 39.53 -1.71 19.61
C GLN A 282 40.15 -2.71 18.62
N GLN A 283 40.91 -2.22 17.62
CA GLN A 283 41.59 -3.07 16.64
C GLN A 283 43.04 -3.41 17.03
N LYS A 284 43.52 -2.90 18.17
CA LYS A 284 44.78 -3.30 18.78
C LYS A 284 44.52 -4.28 19.91
#